data_AF-A0A540NVX6-F1
#
_entry.id   AF-A0A540NVX6-F1
#
_cell.length_a   1.000
_cell.length_b   1.000
_cell.length_c   1.000
_cell.angle_alpha   90.00
_cell.angle_beta   90.00
_cell.angle_gamma   90.00
#
_symmetry.space_group_name_H-M   'P 1'
#
loop_
_entity.id
_entity.type
_entity.pdbx_description
1 polymer ?
#
loop_
_entity_poly.entity_id
_entity_poly.type
_entity_poly.pdbx_seq_one_letter_code
_entity_poly.pdbx_strand_id
1 'polypeptide(L)'
;MPDSRVPRLRRFLVCEPRHFAVQYSINPWMHPDTPVDVDLAQDQWQELIRAYRAHGHTVETVEPVAALPDMVFAANCALVLGGRVLGSLFHAPERRPESIAYDAWFKNAGYEVLRSESVCEGEGDLIPTGRYLLAGTGFRTTREAHRQAQEFFGVPVISLQLVDPRFYHLDTALFVLDDGPDGNIAYYPEAFSPGSRAVLARLYPDAVIASRDDAMAFGLNSVSDGRHVFISPRAKELADQLDRQGYVPVPVDLSEFQKAGGGIKCCTQEIRP
;
A
#
# COMPACT_ATOMS: atom_id res chain seq x y z
N MET A 1 -7.84 29.13 12.29
CA MET A 1 -7.56 28.39 11.04
C MET A 1 -7.04 27.04 11.49
N PRO A 2 -7.56 25.89 11.03
CA PRO A 2 -6.99 24.63 11.47
C PRO A 2 -5.52 24.63 11.04
N ASP A 3 -4.63 24.30 11.97
CA ASP A 3 -3.18 24.35 11.79
C ASP A 3 -2.78 23.75 10.44
N SER A 4 -1.93 24.45 9.70
CA SER A 4 -1.55 24.04 8.35
C SER A 4 -0.86 22.68 8.41
N ARG A 5 -1.52 21.63 7.89
CA ARG A 5 -0.89 20.32 7.71
C ARG A 5 0.45 20.50 7.00
N VAL A 6 1.50 19.87 7.52
CA VAL A 6 2.86 20.00 6.98
C VAL A 6 3.21 18.71 6.25
N PRO A 7 3.59 18.77 4.96
CA PRO A 7 4.02 17.59 4.23
C PRO A 7 5.35 17.09 4.78
N ARG A 8 5.52 15.78 4.85
CA ARG A 8 6.81 15.15 5.18
C ARG A 8 7.40 14.49 3.94
N LEU A 9 8.67 14.76 3.69
CA LEU A 9 9.36 14.14 2.57
C LEU A 9 9.49 12.64 2.80
N ARG A 10 9.00 11.87 1.82
CA ARG A 10 9.07 10.41 1.82
C ARG A 10 10.11 9.93 0.82
N ARG A 11 10.54 8.69 1.01
CA ARG A 11 11.44 7.97 0.11
C ARG A 11 10.74 6.70 -0.34
N PHE A 12 10.62 6.53 -1.65
CA PHE A 12 9.84 5.47 -2.28
C PHE A 12 10.71 4.59 -3.15
N LEU A 13 10.49 3.28 -3.09
CA LEU A 13 10.94 2.30 -4.05
C LEU A 13 9.75 1.89 -4.92
N VAL A 14 9.94 1.94 -6.23
CA VAL A 14 8.94 1.57 -7.24
C VAL A 14 9.57 0.62 -8.28
N CYS A 15 8.74 0.00 -9.12
CA CYS A 15 9.20 -0.84 -10.23
C CYS A 15 8.49 -0.43 -11.52
N GLU A 16 9.26 -0.32 -12.61
CA GLU A 16 8.74 0.07 -13.93
C GLU A 16 7.85 -1.03 -14.53
N PRO A 17 6.71 -0.69 -15.17
CA PRO A 17 5.77 -1.67 -15.73
C PRO A 17 6.23 -2.30 -17.06
N ARG A 18 7.54 -2.43 -17.31
CA ARG A 18 8.11 -2.96 -18.57
C ARG A 18 7.62 -4.37 -18.92
N HIS A 19 7.26 -5.16 -17.91
CA HIS A 19 6.77 -6.53 -18.05
C HIS A 19 5.36 -6.71 -17.48
N PHE A 20 4.66 -5.62 -17.18
CA PHE A 20 3.36 -5.65 -16.52
C PHE A 20 2.28 -6.22 -17.45
N ALA A 21 1.52 -7.19 -16.94
CA ALA A 21 0.42 -7.84 -17.63
C ALA A 21 -0.45 -8.63 -16.63
N VAL A 22 -1.73 -8.84 -16.94
CA VAL A 22 -2.57 -9.79 -16.20
C VAL A 22 -2.46 -11.17 -16.86
N GLN A 23 -1.56 -12.00 -16.36
CA GLN A 23 -1.27 -13.34 -16.94
C GLN A 23 -1.97 -14.50 -16.22
N TYR A 24 -2.46 -14.24 -15.02
CA TYR A 24 -3.11 -15.21 -14.12
C TYR A 24 -4.15 -14.49 -13.25
N SER A 25 -4.90 -15.24 -12.44
CA SER A 25 -5.91 -14.68 -11.53
C SER A 25 -5.68 -15.19 -10.11
N ILE A 26 -5.17 -14.30 -9.25
CA ILE A 26 -4.90 -14.56 -7.82
C ILE A 26 -5.66 -13.59 -6.90
N ASN A 27 -6.56 -12.79 -7.47
CA ASN A 27 -7.51 -11.93 -6.77
C ASN A 27 -8.76 -11.69 -7.64
N PRO A 28 -9.88 -11.19 -7.08
CA PRO A 28 -11.13 -11.03 -7.83
C PRO A 28 -11.11 -9.97 -8.95
N TRP A 29 -10.10 -9.10 -9.01
CA TRP A 29 -9.99 -8.05 -10.03
C TRP A 29 -9.29 -8.54 -11.31
N MET A 30 -8.44 -9.56 -11.17
CA MET A 30 -7.66 -10.10 -12.27
C MET A 30 -8.51 -10.95 -13.22
N HIS A 31 -8.66 -10.44 -14.45
CA HIS A 31 -9.27 -11.14 -15.57
C HIS A 31 -8.24 -11.30 -16.69
N PRO A 32 -7.66 -12.50 -16.90
CA PRO A 32 -6.63 -12.73 -17.93
C PRO A 32 -7.06 -12.37 -19.36
N ASP A 33 -8.37 -12.36 -19.63
CA ASP A 33 -8.94 -11.96 -20.93
C ASP A 33 -9.04 -10.42 -21.09
N THR A 34 -8.70 -9.65 -20.07
CA THR A 34 -8.68 -8.18 -20.10
C THR A 34 -7.22 -7.71 -20.16
N PRO A 35 -6.68 -7.44 -21.36
CA PRO A 35 -5.29 -7.04 -21.49
C PRO A 35 -5.03 -5.67 -20.85
N VAL A 36 -3.80 -5.52 -20.36
CA VAL A 36 -3.22 -4.24 -19.98
C VAL A 36 -2.75 -3.53 -21.25
N ASP A 37 -3.09 -2.25 -21.36
CA ASP A 37 -2.48 -1.34 -22.31
C ASP A 37 -1.13 -0.91 -21.72
N VAL A 38 -0.04 -1.47 -22.27
CA VAL A 38 1.31 -1.30 -21.71
C VAL A 38 1.81 0.13 -21.87
N ASP A 39 1.49 0.79 -22.99
CA ASP A 39 1.88 2.18 -23.22
C ASP A 39 1.16 3.10 -22.24
N LEU A 40 -0.15 2.89 -22.04
CA LEU A 40 -0.91 3.63 -21.04
C LEU A 40 -0.43 3.34 -19.61
N ALA A 41 -0.12 2.08 -19.28
CA ALA A 41 0.42 1.73 -17.96
C ALA A 41 1.78 2.41 -17.69
N GLN A 42 2.63 2.51 -18.72
CA GLN A 42 3.90 3.24 -18.64
C GLN A 42 3.66 4.74 -18.41
N ASP A 43 2.75 5.37 -19.15
CA ASP A 43 2.41 6.79 -18.97
C ASP A 43 1.83 7.08 -17.58
N GLN A 44 0.94 6.23 -17.10
CA GLN A 44 0.34 6.28 -15.77
C GLN A 44 1.39 6.14 -14.66
N TRP A 45 2.31 5.18 -14.79
CA TRP A 45 3.42 5.01 -13.86
C TRP A 45 4.33 6.24 -13.84
N GLN A 46 4.70 6.77 -15.01
CA GLN A 46 5.53 7.97 -15.08
C GLN A 46 4.84 9.18 -14.44
N GLU A 47 3.52 9.30 -14.58
CA GLU A 47 2.76 10.37 -13.92
C GLU A 47 2.81 10.24 -12.40
N LEU A 48 2.70 9.02 -11.85
CA LEU A 48 2.90 8.78 -10.42
C LEU A 48 4.29 9.26 -9.96
N ILE A 49 5.35 8.92 -10.71
CA ILE A 49 6.72 9.31 -10.34
C ILE A 49 6.90 10.82 -10.44
N ARG A 50 6.33 11.46 -11.48
CA ARG A 50 6.32 12.92 -11.63
C ARG A 50 5.60 13.59 -10.47
N ALA A 51 4.44 13.09 -10.08
CA ALA A 51 3.66 13.61 -8.96
C ALA A 51 4.47 13.55 -7.65
N TYR A 52 5.09 12.41 -7.33
CA TYR A 52 5.94 12.28 -6.15
C TYR A 52 7.12 13.26 -6.14
N ARG A 53 7.85 13.35 -7.26
CA ARG A 53 9.02 14.25 -7.37
C ARG A 53 8.63 15.72 -7.31
N ALA A 54 7.49 16.09 -7.90
CA ALA A 54 6.96 17.46 -7.83
C ALA A 54 6.64 17.90 -6.39
N HIS A 55 6.34 16.95 -5.50
CA HIS A 55 6.11 17.19 -4.07
C HIS A 55 7.36 16.95 -3.21
N GLY A 56 8.54 16.85 -3.84
CA GLY A 56 9.84 16.77 -3.17
C GLY A 56 10.21 15.38 -2.64
N HIS A 57 9.42 14.35 -2.93
CA HIS A 57 9.74 12.99 -2.50
C HIS A 57 10.91 12.40 -3.31
N THR A 58 11.66 11.52 -2.66
CA THR A 58 12.72 10.75 -3.32
C THR A 58 12.12 9.47 -3.89
N VAL A 59 12.43 9.16 -5.14
CA VAL A 59 11.93 7.97 -5.83
C VAL A 59 13.07 7.20 -6.46
N GLU A 60 13.25 5.97 -6.02
CA GLU A 60 14.20 4.98 -6.50
C GLU A 60 13.49 3.82 -7.19
N THR A 61 14.21 3.09 -8.02
CA THR A 61 13.65 2.00 -8.83
C THR A 61 14.37 0.68 -8.55
N VAL A 62 13.61 -0.40 -8.50
CA VAL A 62 14.13 -1.76 -8.68
C VAL A 62 13.99 -2.15 -10.15
N GLU A 63 14.95 -2.92 -10.66
CA GLU A 63 14.91 -3.39 -12.06
C GLU A 63 13.78 -4.43 -12.21
N PRO A 64 12.84 -4.25 -13.16
CA PRO A 64 11.81 -5.25 -13.43
C PRO A 64 12.43 -6.53 -13.99
N VAL A 65 11.89 -7.69 -13.56
CA VAL A 65 12.34 -9.00 -14.05
C VAL A 65 11.30 -9.57 -15.01
N ALA A 66 11.76 -10.09 -16.14
CA ALA A 66 10.89 -10.77 -17.09
C ALA A 66 10.12 -11.93 -16.44
N ALA A 67 8.89 -12.15 -16.88
CA ALA A 67 7.95 -13.15 -16.35
C ALA A 67 7.44 -12.91 -14.91
N LEU A 68 7.76 -11.77 -14.28
CA LEU A 68 7.19 -11.37 -12.99
C LEU A 68 6.36 -10.09 -13.15
N PRO A 69 5.16 -10.17 -13.75
CA PRO A 69 4.38 -8.99 -14.12
C PRO A 69 3.96 -8.15 -12.92
N ASP A 70 3.68 -8.78 -11.78
CA ASP A 70 3.22 -8.11 -10.55
C ASP A 70 4.36 -7.44 -9.75
N MET A 71 5.61 -7.48 -10.23
CA MET A 71 6.72 -6.77 -9.58
C MET A 71 6.49 -5.25 -9.48
N VAL A 72 5.59 -4.69 -10.30
CA VAL A 72 5.16 -3.30 -10.19
C VAL A 72 4.55 -2.96 -8.83
N PHE A 73 3.97 -3.96 -8.14
CA PHE A 73 3.36 -3.80 -6.81
C PHE A 73 4.39 -3.91 -5.70
N ALA A 74 5.28 -2.90 -5.66
CA ALA A 74 6.41 -2.81 -4.76
C ALA A 74 6.05 -2.92 -3.27
N ALA A 75 4.90 -2.37 -2.85
CA ALA A 75 4.49 -2.39 -1.45
C ALA A 75 4.36 -3.80 -0.87
N ASN A 76 4.14 -4.81 -1.71
CA ASN A 76 3.96 -6.17 -1.22
C ASN A 76 5.27 -6.89 -0.91
N CYS A 77 6.42 -6.29 -1.21
CA CYS A 77 7.71 -6.99 -1.20
C CYS A 77 8.44 -6.91 0.13
N ALA A 78 8.15 -5.88 0.95
CA ALA A 78 8.72 -5.75 2.28
C ALA A 78 7.89 -4.82 3.17
N LEU A 79 8.24 -4.80 4.45
CA LEU A 79 7.99 -3.68 5.35
C LEU A 79 9.34 -3.10 5.80
N VAL A 80 9.49 -1.78 5.67
CA VAL A 80 10.65 -1.05 6.22
C VAL A 80 10.19 -0.18 7.39
N LEU A 81 10.82 -0.36 8.54
CA LEU A 81 10.54 0.43 9.75
C LEU A 81 11.80 0.55 10.62
N GLY A 82 12.20 1.79 10.93
CA GLY A 82 13.38 2.09 11.75
C GLY A 82 14.67 1.52 11.15
N GLY A 83 14.81 1.60 9.83
CA GLY A 83 15.99 1.11 9.11
C GLY A 83 16.11 -0.40 9.00
N ARG A 84 15.09 -1.16 9.45
CA ARG A 84 15.06 -2.64 9.38
C ARG A 84 14.05 -3.09 8.35
N VAL A 85 14.36 -4.20 7.66
CA VAL A 85 13.54 -4.71 6.55
C VAL A 85 13.03 -6.11 6.88
N LEU A 86 11.71 -6.28 6.90
CA LEU A 86 11.05 -7.58 6.89
C LEU A 86 10.61 -7.88 5.45
N GLY A 87 11.34 -8.75 4.76
CA GLY A 87 11.04 -9.17 3.39
C GLY A 87 9.89 -10.17 3.33
N SER A 88 9.13 -10.12 2.24
CA SER A 88 7.88 -10.87 2.07
C SER A 88 8.07 -12.34 1.69
N LEU A 89 7.09 -13.15 2.09
CA LEU A 89 6.85 -14.50 1.60
C LEU A 89 5.42 -14.55 1.06
N PHE A 90 5.29 -14.47 -0.26
CA PHE A 90 3.99 -14.38 -0.93
C PHE A 90 3.13 -15.63 -0.76
N HIS A 91 1.82 -15.39 -0.60
CA HIS A 91 0.79 -16.43 -0.58
C HIS A 91 0.78 -17.18 -1.91
N ALA A 92 0.60 -16.42 -3.00
CA ALA A 92 0.55 -16.91 -4.37
C ALA A 92 1.95 -17.36 -4.84
N PRO A 93 2.12 -18.61 -5.28
CA PRO A 93 3.39 -19.11 -5.82
C PRO A 93 3.95 -18.27 -6.98
N GLU A 94 3.08 -17.71 -7.81
CA GLU A 94 3.39 -16.86 -8.96
C GLU A 94 4.24 -15.65 -8.57
N ARG A 95 3.98 -15.07 -7.39
CA ARG A 95 4.65 -13.86 -6.90
C ARG A 95 5.88 -14.13 -6.04
N ARG A 96 6.10 -15.36 -5.57
CA ARG A 96 7.24 -15.69 -4.68
C ARG A 96 8.62 -15.32 -5.22
N PRO A 97 8.90 -15.44 -6.54
CA PRO A 97 10.21 -15.05 -7.06
C PRO A 97 10.49 -13.54 -6.95
N GLU A 98 9.47 -12.69 -6.83
CA GLU A 98 9.62 -11.23 -6.74
C GLU A 98 10.44 -10.83 -5.51
N SER A 99 10.27 -11.52 -4.38
CA SER A 99 11.02 -11.27 -3.15
C SER A 99 12.53 -11.33 -3.36
N ILE A 100 13.02 -12.13 -4.31
CA ILE A 100 14.47 -12.25 -4.58
C ILE A 100 15.04 -10.92 -5.10
N ALA A 101 14.33 -10.26 -6.01
CA ALA A 101 14.78 -9.01 -6.62
C ALA A 101 14.76 -7.86 -5.61
N TYR A 102 13.69 -7.75 -4.81
CA TYR A 102 13.56 -6.73 -3.78
C TYR A 102 14.54 -6.95 -2.61
N ASP A 103 14.72 -8.20 -2.15
CA ASP A 103 15.73 -8.51 -1.14
C ASP A 103 17.14 -8.12 -1.59
N ALA A 104 17.47 -8.39 -2.86
CA ALA A 104 18.75 -8.02 -3.44
C ALA A 104 18.92 -6.49 -3.50
N TRP A 105 17.87 -5.77 -3.89
CA TRP A 105 17.87 -4.31 -3.90
C TRP A 105 18.14 -3.75 -2.50
N PHE A 106 17.39 -4.18 -1.49
CA PHE A 106 17.58 -3.70 -0.10
C PHE A 106 18.97 -4.02 0.45
N LYS A 107 19.49 -5.22 0.20
CA LYS A 107 20.86 -5.59 0.62
C LYS A 107 21.92 -4.73 -0.05
N ASN A 108 21.78 -4.47 -1.36
CA ASN A 108 22.71 -3.60 -2.09
C ASN A 108 22.62 -2.14 -1.63
N ALA A 109 21.45 -1.70 -1.17
CA ALA A 109 21.24 -0.39 -0.54
C ALA A 109 21.73 -0.33 0.93
N GLY A 110 22.29 -1.42 1.47
CA GLY A 110 22.90 -1.47 2.81
C GLY A 110 21.96 -1.87 3.94
N TYR A 111 20.75 -2.34 3.63
CA TYR A 111 19.79 -2.79 4.65
C TYR A 111 20.04 -4.24 5.07
N GLU A 112 19.82 -4.52 6.36
CA GLU A 112 19.64 -5.89 6.84
C GLU A 112 18.21 -6.35 6.54
N VAL A 113 18.09 -7.45 5.79
CA VAL A 113 16.81 -8.02 5.38
C VAL A 113 16.59 -9.35 6.10
N LEU A 114 15.58 -9.39 6.96
CA LEU A 114 15.02 -10.65 7.47
C LEU A 114 13.89 -11.09 6.54
N ARG A 115 14.01 -12.26 5.94
CA ARG A 115 12.88 -12.83 5.19
C ARG A 115 11.86 -13.43 6.15
N SER A 116 10.58 -13.16 5.91
CA SER A 116 9.51 -13.73 6.72
C SER A 116 9.49 -15.27 6.65
N GLU A 117 9.23 -15.90 7.79
CA GLU A 117 9.09 -17.37 7.90
C GLU A 117 7.64 -17.82 7.69
N SER A 118 6.71 -16.86 7.65
CA SER A 118 5.27 -17.06 7.48
C SER A 118 4.79 -16.26 6.28
N VAL A 119 3.62 -16.60 5.74
CA VAL A 119 3.10 -15.85 4.59
C VAL A 119 2.84 -14.40 5.01
N CYS A 120 3.52 -13.48 4.33
CA CYS A 120 3.61 -12.05 4.65
C CYS A 120 3.78 -11.28 3.34
N GLU A 121 2.89 -10.34 3.06
CA GLU A 121 2.91 -9.53 1.83
C GLU A 121 3.14 -8.05 2.12
N GLY A 122 4.12 -7.77 2.99
CA GLY A 122 4.74 -6.46 3.17
C GLY A 122 3.77 -5.35 3.57
N GLU A 123 4.03 -4.13 3.10
CA GLU A 123 3.18 -2.94 3.31
C GLU A 123 1.79 -3.03 2.68
N GLY A 124 1.53 -4.04 1.85
CA GLY A 124 0.17 -4.36 1.43
C GLY A 124 -0.73 -4.74 2.62
N ASP A 125 -0.16 -5.46 3.61
CA ASP A 125 -0.91 -5.90 4.79
C ASP A 125 -0.36 -5.34 6.11
N LEU A 126 0.85 -4.80 6.15
CA LEU A 126 1.49 -4.29 7.35
C LEU A 126 1.71 -2.78 7.23
N ILE A 127 0.81 -1.98 7.82
CA ILE A 127 0.77 -0.52 7.64
C ILE A 127 1.23 0.19 8.92
N PRO A 128 2.41 0.84 8.92
CA PRO A 128 2.87 1.65 10.04
C PRO A 128 2.03 2.94 10.18
N THR A 129 1.62 3.25 11.40
CA THR A 129 0.81 4.45 11.72
C THR A 129 1.55 5.42 12.64
N GLY A 130 2.85 5.22 12.85
CA GLY A 130 3.65 5.90 13.87
C GLY A 130 3.47 5.30 15.27
N ARG A 131 2.22 5.10 15.73
CA ARG A 131 1.89 4.54 17.06
C ARG A 131 1.78 3.01 17.08
N TYR A 132 1.28 2.42 16.00
CA TYR A 132 1.07 0.98 15.85
C TYR A 132 1.51 0.50 14.46
N LEU A 133 1.74 -0.81 14.35
CA LEU A 133 1.67 -1.50 13.08
C LEU A 133 0.29 -2.13 12.94
N LEU A 134 -0.54 -1.61 12.02
CA LEU A 134 -1.80 -2.26 11.68
C LEU A 134 -1.51 -3.42 10.74
N ALA A 135 -2.02 -4.62 11.04
CA ALA A 135 -1.68 -5.84 10.33
C ALA A 135 -2.93 -6.58 9.83
N GLY A 136 -3.12 -6.61 8.52
CA GLY A 136 -4.23 -7.25 7.83
C GLY A 136 -4.07 -8.77 7.74
N THR A 137 -5.16 -9.49 7.95
CA THR A 137 -5.23 -10.95 7.72
C THR A 137 -6.60 -11.36 7.20
N GLY A 138 -6.69 -12.57 6.65
CA GLY A 138 -7.92 -13.15 6.12
C GLY A 138 -7.76 -13.74 4.73
N PHE A 139 -6.91 -13.13 3.90
CA PHE A 139 -6.69 -13.57 2.51
C PHE A 139 -5.21 -13.84 2.20
N ARG A 140 -4.31 -12.93 2.57
CA ARG A 140 -2.88 -13.01 2.21
C ARG A 140 -2.00 -13.25 3.43
N THR A 141 -1.69 -12.20 4.19
CA THR A 141 -0.78 -12.29 5.35
C THR A 141 -1.40 -13.07 6.52
N THR A 142 -0.59 -13.92 7.17
CA THR A 142 -1.05 -14.77 8.29
C THR A 142 -0.76 -14.14 9.64
N ARG A 143 -1.47 -14.61 10.67
CA ARG A 143 -1.30 -14.11 12.06
C ARG A 143 0.08 -14.43 12.63
N GLU A 144 0.73 -15.49 12.16
CA GLU A 144 2.11 -15.83 12.51
C GLU A 144 3.08 -14.76 12.04
N ALA A 145 2.86 -14.20 10.83
CA ALA A 145 3.64 -13.07 10.34
C ALA A 145 3.42 -11.81 11.19
N HIS A 146 2.23 -11.60 11.77
CA HIS A 146 1.98 -10.48 12.69
C HIS A 146 2.84 -10.60 13.95
N ARG A 147 2.92 -11.82 14.53
CA ARG A 147 3.79 -12.10 15.67
C ARG A 147 5.25 -11.88 15.30
N GLN A 148 5.69 -12.37 14.13
CA GLN A 148 7.05 -12.17 13.66
C GLN A 148 7.38 -10.68 13.50
N ALA A 149 6.48 -9.90 12.90
CA ALA A 149 6.65 -8.45 12.72
C ALA A 149 6.74 -7.73 14.08
N GLN A 150 5.93 -8.13 15.06
CA GLN A 150 6.01 -7.56 16.41
C GLN A 150 7.37 -7.80 17.06
N GLU A 151 7.84 -9.05 17.07
CA GLU A 151 9.14 -9.40 17.67
C GLU A 151 10.30 -8.76 16.90
N PHE A 152 10.20 -8.69 15.58
CA PHE A 152 11.23 -8.10 14.75
C PHE A 152 11.30 -6.59 14.96
N PHE A 153 10.20 -5.85 14.83
CA PHE A 153 10.22 -4.39 14.89
C PHE A 153 10.11 -3.80 16.31
N GLY A 154 9.67 -4.59 17.30
CA GLY A 154 9.51 -4.12 18.68
C GLY A 154 8.39 -3.08 18.86
N VAL A 155 7.38 -3.09 17.98
CA VAL A 155 6.24 -2.16 18.02
C VAL A 155 4.93 -2.91 18.23
N PRO A 156 3.90 -2.29 18.86
CA PRO A 156 2.63 -2.97 19.04
C PRO A 156 1.94 -3.25 17.70
N VAL A 157 1.56 -4.50 17.48
CA VAL A 157 0.89 -4.95 16.25
C VAL A 157 -0.60 -5.15 16.50
N ILE A 158 -1.44 -4.47 15.72
CA ILE A 158 -2.90 -4.57 15.82
C ILE A 158 -3.43 -5.39 14.66
N SER A 159 -3.89 -6.60 14.95
CA SER A 159 -4.43 -7.50 13.91
C SER A 159 -5.83 -7.09 13.47
N LEU A 160 -6.03 -6.91 12.18
CA LEU A 160 -7.29 -6.55 11.53
C LEU A 160 -7.72 -7.67 10.57
N GLN A 161 -8.94 -8.17 10.73
CA GLN A 161 -9.52 -9.23 9.92
C GLN A 161 -10.31 -8.63 8.76
N LEU A 162 -9.79 -8.82 7.54
CA LEU A 162 -10.49 -8.54 6.29
C LEU A 162 -11.52 -9.64 6.02
N VAL A 163 -12.68 -9.27 5.49
CA VAL A 163 -13.81 -10.19 5.25
C VAL A 163 -14.37 -10.13 3.83
N ASP A 164 -13.92 -9.18 3.01
CA ASP A 164 -14.33 -9.03 1.62
C ASP A 164 -13.14 -9.28 0.69
N PRO A 165 -13.19 -10.30 -0.19
CA PRO A 165 -12.06 -10.69 -1.03
C PRO A 165 -11.69 -9.64 -2.08
N ARG A 166 -12.53 -8.64 -2.33
CA ARG A 166 -12.18 -7.49 -3.19
C ARG A 166 -11.15 -6.59 -2.52
N PHE A 167 -11.11 -6.61 -1.19
CA PHE A 167 -10.15 -5.88 -0.37
C PHE A 167 -9.19 -6.86 0.30
N TYR A 168 -8.48 -7.64 -0.52
CA TYR A 168 -7.68 -8.78 -0.07
C TYR A 168 -6.36 -8.39 0.63
N HIS A 169 -5.93 -7.15 0.46
CA HIS A 169 -4.82 -6.51 1.18
C HIS A 169 -5.34 -5.36 2.03
N LEU A 170 -4.72 -5.13 3.19
CA LEU A 170 -5.09 -4.02 4.08
C LEU A 170 -5.03 -2.66 3.38
N ASP A 171 -4.03 -2.43 2.54
CA ASP A 171 -3.82 -1.19 1.79
C ASP A 171 -4.89 -0.88 0.74
N THR A 172 -5.75 -1.85 0.42
CA THR A 172 -6.94 -1.62 -0.44
C THR A 172 -8.15 -1.16 0.36
N ALA A 173 -8.15 -1.35 1.68
CA ALA A 173 -9.24 -1.04 2.60
C ALA A 173 -8.92 0.08 3.60
N LEU A 174 -7.66 0.48 3.71
CA LEU A 174 -7.18 1.45 4.70
C LEU A 174 -5.86 2.08 4.24
N PHE A 175 -5.71 3.38 4.45
CA PHE A 175 -4.41 4.04 4.39
C PHE A 175 -4.23 5.05 5.52
N VAL A 176 -2.95 5.37 5.79
CA VAL A 176 -2.57 6.37 6.80
C VAL A 176 -2.55 7.74 6.17
N LEU A 177 -3.27 8.67 6.78
CA LEU A 177 -3.28 10.07 6.38
C LEU A 177 -2.10 10.82 7.00
N ASP A 178 -1.82 10.52 8.27
CA ASP A 178 -0.77 11.15 9.05
C ASP A 178 -0.25 10.13 10.08
N ASP A 179 1.07 9.94 10.16
CA ASP A 179 1.77 9.07 11.13
C ASP A 179 2.43 9.86 12.29
N GLY A 180 2.01 11.12 12.51
CA GLY A 180 2.40 11.94 13.65
C GLY A 180 1.65 11.61 14.94
N PRO A 181 1.88 12.36 16.04
CA PRO A 181 1.25 12.11 17.35
C PRO A 181 -0.28 12.06 17.32
N ASP A 182 -0.88 12.94 16.51
CA ASP A 182 -2.33 13.02 16.26
C ASP A 182 -2.70 12.36 14.92
N GLY A 183 -1.93 11.35 14.53
CA GLY A 183 -2.05 10.66 13.25
C GLY A 183 -3.43 10.03 13.05
N ASN A 184 -3.92 10.09 11.80
CA ASN A 184 -5.24 9.62 11.42
C ASN A 184 -5.19 8.69 10.21
N ILE A 185 -6.29 7.97 9.96
CA ILE A 185 -6.44 7.03 8.84
C ILE A 185 -7.70 7.35 8.03
N ALA A 186 -7.74 6.81 6.81
CA ALA A 186 -8.98 6.64 6.08
C ALA A 186 -9.22 5.15 5.85
N TYR A 187 -10.46 4.68 5.97
CA TYR A 187 -10.78 3.26 5.73
C TYR A 187 -12.24 3.04 5.30
N TYR A 188 -12.51 1.86 4.73
CA TYR A 188 -13.85 1.38 4.41
C TYR A 188 -14.30 0.32 5.43
N PRO A 189 -15.27 0.61 6.31
CA PRO A 189 -15.62 -0.27 7.42
C PRO A 189 -16.04 -1.68 7.00
N GLU A 190 -16.79 -1.82 5.91
CA GLU A 190 -17.42 -3.09 5.53
C GLU A 190 -16.41 -4.11 4.98
N ALA A 191 -15.16 -3.69 4.69
CA ALA A 191 -14.05 -4.60 4.40
C ALA A 191 -13.58 -5.39 5.64
N PHE A 192 -13.99 -4.99 6.85
CA PHE A 192 -13.48 -5.52 8.12
C PHE A 192 -14.54 -6.29 8.93
N SER A 193 -14.09 -7.30 9.68
CA SER A 193 -14.93 -8.00 10.66
C SER A 193 -15.53 -7.05 11.71
N PRO A 194 -16.67 -7.38 12.36
CA PRO A 194 -17.24 -6.55 13.43
C PRO A 194 -16.23 -6.16 14.53
N GLY A 195 -15.39 -7.11 14.96
CA GLY A 195 -14.38 -6.86 15.98
C GLY A 195 -13.29 -5.89 15.51
N SER A 196 -12.78 -6.07 14.30
CA SER A 196 -11.77 -5.17 13.72
C SER A 196 -12.31 -3.76 13.48
N ARG A 197 -13.58 -3.63 13.08
CA ARG A 197 -14.27 -2.33 13.00
C ARG A 197 -14.33 -1.63 14.35
N ALA A 198 -14.71 -2.35 15.41
CA ALA A 198 -14.77 -1.80 16.75
C ALA A 198 -13.38 -1.36 17.28
N VAL A 199 -12.33 -2.11 16.94
CA VAL A 199 -10.94 -1.72 17.25
C VAL A 199 -10.57 -0.44 16.50
N LEU A 200 -10.79 -0.36 15.18
CA LEU A 200 -10.48 0.83 14.38
C LEU A 200 -11.22 2.06 14.90
N ALA A 201 -12.52 1.97 15.17
CA ALA A 201 -13.32 3.07 15.70
C ALA A 201 -12.82 3.56 17.09
N ARG A 202 -12.24 2.66 17.90
CA ARG A 202 -11.66 3.04 19.20
C ARG A 202 -10.27 3.65 19.08
N LEU A 203 -9.45 3.19 18.13
CA LEU A 203 -8.09 3.69 17.95
C LEU A 203 -8.05 4.99 17.14
N TYR A 204 -8.98 5.17 16.21
CA TYR A 204 -9.09 6.29 15.27
C TYR A 204 -10.54 6.81 15.22
N PRO A 205 -11.03 7.48 16.28
CA PRO A 205 -12.41 7.98 16.33
C PRO A 205 -12.73 9.03 15.26
N ASP A 206 -11.70 9.74 14.78
CA ASP A 206 -11.83 10.80 13.77
C ASP A 206 -11.47 10.32 12.35
N ALA A 207 -11.39 9.01 12.12
CA ALA A 207 -11.04 8.44 10.83
C ALA A 207 -11.96 8.91 9.70
N VAL A 208 -11.39 9.10 8.51
CA VAL A 208 -12.15 9.40 7.30
C VAL A 208 -12.78 8.10 6.78
N ILE A 209 -14.10 8.09 6.64
CA ILE A 209 -14.84 6.90 6.24
C ILE A 209 -15.14 6.97 4.74
N ALA A 210 -14.53 6.08 3.98
CA ALA A 210 -14.76 5.99 2.54
C ALA A 210 -16.13 5.37 2.23
N SER A 211 -16.76 5.85 1.17
CA SER A 211 -17.91 5.18 0.56
C SER A 211 -17.48 3.87 -0.09
N ARG A 212 -18.44 2.98 -0.36
CA ARG A 212 -18.18 1.76 -1.12
C ARG A 212 -17.67 2.08 -2.54
N ASP A 213 -18.24 3.10 -3.18
CA ASP A 213 -17.89 3.45 -4.56
C ASP A 213 -16.45 3.97 -4.64
N ASP A 214 -16.01 4.79 -3.69
CA ASP A 214 -14.63 5.25 -3.60
C ASP A 214 -13.67 4.10 -3.29
N ALA A 215 -14.04 3.20 -2.39
CA ALA A 215 -13.24 2.02 -2.04
C ALA A 215 -13.06 1.10 -3.25
N MET A 216 -14.14 0.82 -3.98
CA MET A 216 -14.11 0.04 -5.23
C MET A 216 -13.36 0.74 -6.37
N ALA A 217 -13.19 2.06 -6.30
CA ALA A 217 -12.40 2.86 -7.21
C ALA A 217 -10.91 2.98 -6.79
N PHE A 218 -10.46 2.15 -5.84
CA PHE A 218 -9.11 2.17 -5.26
C PHE A 218 -8.74 3.48 -4.56
N GLY A 219 -9.74 4.26 -4.09
CA GLY A 219 -9.52 5.51 -3.36
C GLY A 219 -8.78 5.33 -2.03
N LEU A 220 -8.85 4.14 -1.44
CA LEU A 220 -8.11 3.80 -0.22
C LEU A 220 -6.72 3.24 -0.49
N ASN A 221 -6.40 2.86 -1.73
CA ASN A 221 -5.05 2.46 -2.11
C ASN A 221 -4.20 3.70 -2.46
N SER A 222 -4.09 4.59 -1.47
CA SER A 222 -3.55 5.94 -1.58
C SER A 222 -2.30 6.12 -0.73
N VAL A 223 -1.48 7.11 -1.08
CA VAL A 223 -0.30 7.50 -0.31
C VAL A 223 -0.49 8.92 0.21
N SER A 224 -0.17 9.16 1.48
CA SER A 224 -0.22 10.49 2.09
C SER A 224 1.13 10.90 2.64
N ASP A 225 1.49 12.17 2.45
CA ASP A 225 2.67 12.78 3.09
C ASP A 225 2.34 13.51 4.40
N GLY A 226 1.08 13.49 4.84
CA GLY A 226 0.55 14.27 5.97
C GLY A 226 -0.24 15.51 5.54
N ARG A 227 -0.06 15.98 4.29
CA ARG A 227 -0.81 17.09 3.70
C ARG A 227 -1.40 16.70 2.36
N HIS A 228 -0.58 16.23 1.42
CA HIS A 228 -0.99 15.80 0.09
C HIS A 228 -1.37 14.33 0.12
N VAL A 229 -2.51 14.01 -0.49
CA VAL A 229 -3.02 12.64 -0.59
C VAL A 229 -3.09 12.25 -2.06
N PHE A 230 -2.14 11.43 -2.50
CA PHE A 230 -2.12 10.87 -3.85
C PHE A 230 -3.21 9.80 -3.96
N ILE A 231 -4.26 10.11 -4.71
CA ILE A 231 -5.53 9.37 -4.71
C ILE A 231 -6.04 9.11 -6.13
N SER A 232 -6.77 8.01 -6.31
CA SER A 232 -7.48 7.73 -7.55
C SER A 232 -8.44 8.87 -7.91
N PRO A 233 -8.42 9.41 -9.15
CA PRO A 233 -9.33 10.48 -9.58
C PRO A 233 -10.80 10.05 -9.61
N ARG A 234 -11.07 8.75 -9.49
CA ARG A 234 -12.42 8.18 -9.45
C ARG A 234 -13.03 8.18 -8.04
N ALA A 235 -12.22 8.37 -6.99
CA ALA A 235 -12.64 8.39 -5.59
C ALA A 235 -13.07 9.81 -5.14
N LYS A 236 -14.12 10.32 -5.79
CA LYS A 236 -14.50 11.74 -5.70
C LYS A 236 -15.01 12.15 -4.32
N GLU A 237 -15.87 11.33 -3.71
CA GLU A 237 -16.44 11.70 -2.41
C GLU A 237 -15.38 11.65 -1.31
N LEU A 238 -14.50 10.65 -1.34
CA LEU A 238 -13.35 10.57 -0.45
C LEU A 238 -12.40 11.77 -0.64
N ALA A 239 -12.08 12.16 -1.88
CA ALA A 239 -11.27 13.34 -2.14
C ALA A 239 -11.89 14.62 -1.56
N ASP A 240 -13.20 14.82 -1.76
CA ASP A 240 -13.93 15.98 -1.21
C ASP A 240 -13.96 15.97 0.33
N GLN A 241 -14.07 14.79 0.96
CA GLN A 241 -13.99 14.66 2.42
C GLN A 241 -12.60 15.05 2.94
N LEU A 242 -11.54 14.60 2.26
CA LEU A 242 -10.16 14.91 2.61
C LEU A 242 -9.86 16.42 2.50
N ASP A 243 -10.30 17.06 1.42
CA ASP A 243 -10.17 18.50 1.22
C ASP A 243 -10.83 19.31 2.35
N ARG A 244 -12.07 18.94 2.72
CA ARG A 244 -12.78 19.55 3.86
C ARG A 244 -12.05 19.40 5.19
N GLN A 245 -11.20 18.39 5.34
CA GLN A 245 -10.36 18.14 6.53
C GLN A 245 -8.95 18.74 6.42
N GLY A 246 -8.70 19.56 5.40
CA GLY A 246 -7.46 20.31 5.21
C GLY A 246 -6.32 19.52 4.57
N TYR A 247 -6.59 18.31 4.08
CA TYR A 247 -5.67 17.61 3.16
C TYR A 247 -5.80 18.18 1.75
N VAL A 248 -4.83 17.90 0.88
CA VAL A 248 -4.82 18.30 -0.52
C VAL A 248 -4.82 17.05 -1.39
N PRO A 249 -5.97 16.64 -1.94
CA PRO A 249 -6.03 15.52 -2.88
C PRO A 249 -5.19 15.80 -4.14
N VAL A 250 -4.32 14.85 -4.50
CA VAL A 250 -3.51 14.88 -5.73
C VAL A 250 -3.96 13.71 -6.60
N PRO A 251 -4.77 13.95 -7.64
CA PRO A 251 -5.29 12.88 -8.47
C PRO A 251 -4.17 12.24 -9.30
N VAL A 252 -4.05 10.91 -9.25
CA VAL A 252 -3.15 10.12 -10.10
C VAL A 252 -3.92 8.94 -10.66
N ASP A 253 -4.01 8.85 -11.99
CA ASP A 253 -4.68 7.74 -12.66
C ASP A 253 -3.74 6.53 -12.79
N LEU A 254 -4.18 5.39 -12.27
CA LEU A 254 -3.52 4.08 -12.39
C LEU A 254 -4.52 3.02 -12.85
N SER A 255 -5.49 3.39 -13.68
CA SER A 255 -6.58 2.50 -14.11
C SER A 255 -6.10 1.21 -14.79
N GLU A 256 -4.91 1.19 -15.41
CA GLU A 256 -4.34 -0.05 -15.95
C GLU A 256 -3.84 -1.00 -14.86
N PHE A 257 -3.30 -0.47 -13.75
CA PHE A 257 -2.89 -1.26 -12.60
C PHE A 257 -4.08 -1.84 -11.84
N GLN A 258 -5.23 -1.14 -11.86
CA GLN A 258 -6.47 -1.60 -11.23
C GLN A 258 -7.00 -2.90 -11.87
N LYS A 259 -6.66 -3.18 -13.14
CA LYS A 259 -6.97 -4.47 -13.80
C LYS A 259 -6.30 -5.67 -13.13
N ALA A 260 -5.19 -5.44 -12.43
CA ALA A 260 -4.51 -6.45 -11.61
C ALA A 260 -4.87 -6.35 -10.12
N GLY A 261 -5.78 -5.43 -9.74
CA GLY A 261 -6.20 -5.25 -8.35
C GLY A 261 -5.27 -4.36 -7.51
N GLY A 262 -4.47 -3.49 -8.12
CA GLY A 262 -3.60 -2.55 -7.40
C GLY A 262 -3.82 -1.09 -7.78
N GLY A 263 -3.42 -0.18 -6.89
CA GLY A 263 -3.45 1.27 -7.11
C GLY A 263 -2.14 1.95 -6.70
N ILE A 264 -2.25 3.18 -6.20
CA ILE A 264 -1.10 4.06 -5.93
C ILE A 264 -0.24 3.46 -4.82
N LYS A 265 -0.86 3.02 -3.71
CA LYS A 265 -0.12 2.46 -2.59
C LYS A 265 0.54 1.14 -2.95
N CYS A 266 -0.14 0.24 -3.68
CA CYS A 266 0.44 -1.03 -4.08
C CYS A 266 1.73 -0.84 -4.89
N CYS A 267 1.78 0.18 -5.76
CA CYS A 267 2.97 0.50 -6.57
C CYS A 267 4.11 1.15 -5.79
N THR A 268 3.93 1.44 -4.49
CA THR A 268 4.81 2.31 -3.71
C THR A 268 5.24 1.67 -2.38
N GLN A 269 6.47 1.15 -2.37
CA GLN A 269 7.16 0.74 -1.16
C GLN A 269 7.79 1.96 -0.49
N GLU A 270 7.38 2.31 0.73
CA GLU A 270 8.03 3.38 1.47
C GLU A 270 9.28 2.84 2.18
N ILE A 271 10.37 3.62 2.14
CA ILE A 271 11.61 3.33 2.83
C ILE A 271 11.66 4.22 4.07
N ARG A 272 11.42 3.64 5.25
CA ARG A 272 11.45 4.34 6.54
C ARG A 272 12.78 4.07 7.27
N PRO A 273 13.73 5.01 7.23
CA PRO A 273 15.04 4.85 7.86
C PRO A 273 14.96 4.81 9.38
#